data_AF-A0A915CXK6-F1
#
_entry.id   AF-A0A915CXK6-F1
#
_cell.length_a   1.000
_cell.length_b   1.000
_cell.length_c   1.000
_cell.angle_alpha   90.00
_cell.angle_beta   90.00
_cell.angle_gamma   90.00
#
_symmetry.space_group_name_H-M   'P 1'
#
loop_
_entity.id
_entity.type
_entity.pdbx_description
1 polymer ?
#
loop_
_entity_poly.entity_id
_entity_poly.type
_entity_poly.pdbx_seq_one_letter_code
_entity_poly.pdbx_strand_id
1 'polypeptide(L)'
;MSQASSTTLNCSNNDLDCAICNDLLEEPKQLSRGHIFCYKCVLRLIEYAPPTTSRARVVYILCPNCRSQVSVPKTENLPTVYLIQGMVDKEKQTRAVNATQAPEPNKGECNSCSQLLPSEQLFSARLAIL
;
A
#
# COMPACT_ATOMS: atom_id res chain seq x y z
N MET A 1 -28.94 -11.55 31.21
CA MET A 1 -28.89 -11.51 29.73
C MET A 1 -27.80 -10.50 29.36
N SER A 2 -26.58 -10.98 29.12
CA SER A 2 -25.42 -10.12 28.87
C SER A 2 -25.43 -9.71 27.39
N GLN A 3 -25.54 -8.41 27.13
CA GLN A 3 -25.57 -7.86 25.78
C GLN A 3 -24.19 -8.02 25.15
N ALA A 4 -24.14 -8.69 24.00
CA ALA A 4 -22.98 -8.76 23.15
C ALA A 4 -22.67 -7.35 22.63
N SER A 5 -21.56 -6.77 23.10
CA SER A 5 -20.98 -5.58 22.48
C SER A 5 -20.41 -6.00 21.13
N SER A 6 -21.23 -5.87 20.08
CA SER A 6 -20.75 -5.87 18.70
C SER A 6 -19.91 -4.61 18.52
N THR A 7 -18.62 -4.70 18.83
CA THR A 7 -17.66 -3.68 18.44
C THR A 7 -17.58 -3.72 16.92
N THR A 8 -18.42 -2.94 16.24
CA THR A 8 -18.22 -2.60 14.84
C THR A 8 -16.89 -1.86 14.79
N LEU A 9 -15.82 -2.55 14.46
CA LEU A 9 -14.53 -1.94 14.15
C LEU A 9 -14.76 -1.11 12.89
N ASN A 10 -15.09 0.16 13.10
CA ASN A 10 -15.25 1.14 12.05
C ASN A 10 -13.85 1.57 11.62
N CYS A 11 -13.17 0.70 10.88
CA CYS A 11 -11.88 0.97 10.28
C CYS A 11 -12.07 2.14 9.33
N SER A 12 -11.42 3.24 9.63
CA SER A 12 -11.47 4.44 8.78
C SER A 12 -10.78 4.05 7.46
N ASN A 13 -11.24 4.55 6.31
CA ASN A 13 -10.75 4.15 4.97
C ASN A 13 -9.21 4.11 4.81
N ASN A 14 -8.47 4.84 5.65
CA ASN A 14 -7.00 4.91 5.60
C ASN A 14 -6.29 3.79 6.38
N ASP A 15 -7.01 2.96 7.15
CA ASP A 15 -6.41 1.90 7.98
C ASP A 15 -5.89 0.71 7.16
N LEU A 16 -6.34 0.60 5.90
CA LEU A 16 -5.99 -0.47 4.97
C LEU A 16 -5.09 0.00 3.82
N ASP A 17 -4.76 1.28 3.80
CA ASP A 17 -3.85 1.88 2.82
C ASP A 17 -2.41 1.83 3.32
N CYS A 18 -1.48 1.52 2.42
CA CYS A 18 -0.06 1.51 2.73
C CYS A 18 0.47 2.93 2.79
N ALA A 19 1.07 3.34 3.92
CA ALA A 19 1.66 4.68 4.07
C ALA A 19 2.90 4.97 3.19
N ILE A 20 3.30 4.05 2.31
CA ILE A 20 4.44 4.21 1.38
C ILE A 20 3.96 4.45 -0.05
N CYS A 21 3.00 3.63 -0.54
CA CYS A 21 2.46 3.79 -1.90
C CYS A 21 1.08 4.43 -1.93
N ASN A 22 0.44 4.63 -0.77
CA ASN A 22 -0.91 5.16 -0.61
C ASN A 22 -1.99 4.36 -1.34
N ASP A 23 -1.68 3.11 -1.66
CA ASP A 23 -2.60 2.13 -2.22
C ASP A 23 -3.02 1.13 -1.15
N LEU A 24 -4.13 0.45 -1.40
CA LEU A 24 -4.61 -0.64 -0.56
C LEU A 24 -3.52 -1.72 -0.39
N LEU A 25 -3.32 -2.19 0.84
CA LEU A 25 -2.25 -3.11 1.19
C LEU A 25 -2.24 -4.39 0.32
N GLU A 26 -1.14 -4.61 -0.41
CA GLU A 26 -0.88 -5.83 -1.19
C GLU A 26 0.14 -6.70 -0.42
N GLU A 27 -0.27 -7.90 -0.01
CA GLU A 27 0.51 -8.80 0.83
C GLU A 27 1.04 -8.10 2.12
N PRO A 28 0.13 -7.74 3.05
CA PRO A 28 0.44 -6.91 4.21
C PRO A 28 1.46 -7.61 5.11
N LYS A 29 2.65 -7.03 5.21
CA LYS A 29 3.72 -7.49 6.10
C LYS A 29 3.77 -6.62 7.35
N GLN A 30 3.87 -7.26 8.51
CA GLN A 30 4.03 -6.58 9.78
C GLN A 30 5.51 -6.40 10.12
N LEU A 31 5.92 -5.17 10.41
CA LEU A 31 7.24 -4.89 11.01
C LEU A 31 7.22 -5.25 12.50
N SER A 32 8.39 -5.39 13.13
CA SER A 32 8.52 -5.81 14.54
C SER A 32 7.84 -4.88 15.57
N ARG A 33 7.52 -3.64 15.19
CA ARG A 33 6.77 -2.66 16.00
C ARG A 33 5.26 -2.68 15.76
N GLY A 34 4.77 -3.52 14.84
CA GLY A 34 3.34 -3.70 14.58
C GLY A 34 2.76 -2.94 13.38
N HIS A 35 3.52 -2.01 12.77
CA HIS A 35 3.08 -1.31 11.55
C HIS A 35 3.11 -2.20 10.32
N ILE A 36 2.18 -1.96 9.39
CA ILE A 36 1.90 -2.83 8.25
C ILE A 36 2.15 -2.09 6.95
N PHE A 37 2.81 -2.75 5.99
CA PHE A 37 3.11 -2.21 4.67
C PHE A 37 2.99 -3.30 3.61
N CYS A 38 2.89 -2.93 2.34
CA CYS A 38 2.93 -3.90 1.23
C CYS A 38 4.28 -4.62 1.21
N TYR A 39 4.30 -5.89 0.80
CA TYR A 39 5.53 -6.66 0.67
C TYR A 39 6.61 -5.95 -0.16
N LYS A 40 6.22 -5.48 -1.36
CA LYS A 40 7.10 -4.72 -2.28
C LYS A 40 7.63 -3.43 -1.65
N CYS A 41 6.84 -2.77 -0.81
CA CYS A 41 7.26 -1.54 -0.13
C CYS A 41 8.29 -1.84 0.95
N VAL A 42 8.15 -2.95 1.69
CA VAL A 42 9.17 -3.39 2.65
C VAL A 42 10.47 -3.76 1.95
N LEU A 43 10.41 -4.47 0.81
CA LEU A 43 11.62 -4.82 0.04
C LEU A 43 12.39 -3.57 -0.42
N ARG A 44 11.70 -2.55 -0.93
CA ARG A 44 12.32 -1.27 -1.30
C ARG A 44 12.99 -0.59 -0.10
N LEU A 45 12.37 -0.60 1.08
CA LEU A 45 12.98 -0.04 2.29
C LEU A 45 14.27 -0.77 2.68
N ILE A 46 14.34 -2.08 2.49
CA ILE A 46 15.55 -2.88 2.72
C ILE A 46 16.64 -2.50 1.71
N GLU A 47 16.28 -2.30 0.44
CA GLU A 47 17.20 -1.92 -0.64
C GLU A 47 17.84 -0.55 -0.40
N TYR A 48 17.06 0.43 0.07
CA TYR A 48 17.56 1.77 0.42
C TYR A 48 18.25 1.85 1.79
N ALA A 49 18.25 0.76 2.57
CA ALA A 49 18.90 0.74 3.86
C ALA A 49 20.43 0.85 3.69
N PRO A 50 21.15 1.45 4.66
CA PRO A 50 22.60 1.48 4.63
C PRO A 50 23.18 0.08 4.45
N PRO A 51 24.23 -0.09 3.61
CA PRO A 51 24.80 -1.39 3.34
C PRO A 51 25.25 -2.05 4.64
N THR A 52 24.67 -3.21 4.92
CA THR A 52 25.08 -4.08 6.03
C THR A 52 26.14 -5.06 5.54
N THR A 53 26.89 -5.66 6.47
CA THR A 53 27.85 -6.71 6.09
C THR A 53 27.12 -7.82 5.31
N SER A 54 27.78 -8.40 4.31
CA SER A 54 27.17 -9.41 3.42
C SER A 54 26.67 -10.65 4.19
N ARG A 55 27.18 -10.88 5.41
CA ARG A 55 26.76 -11.96 6.31
C ARG A 55 25.60 -11.58 7.25
N ALA A 56 25.20 -10.31 7.31
CA ALA A 56 24.11 -9.87 8.17
C ALA A 56 22.80 -10.48 7.68
N ARG A 57 22.13 -11.27 8.55
CA ARG A 57 20.81 -11.87 8.29
C ARG A 57 19.65 -10.90 8.51
N VAL A 58 19.94 -9.75 9.11
CA VAL A 58 18.98 -8.73 9.52
C VAL A 58 19.45 -7.38 9.01
N VAL A 59 18.50 -6.56 8.56
CA VAL A 59 18.70 -5.16 8.17
C VAL A 59 17.91 -4.29 9.15
N TYR A 60 18.49 -3.15 9.51
CA TYR A 60 17.81 -2.16 10.33
C TYR A 60 17.33 -1.02 9.45
N ILE A 61 16.04 -0.71 9.53
CA ILE A 61 15.40 0.40 8.81
C ILE A 61 14.64 1.29 9.80
N LEU A 62 14.33 2.51 9.38
CA LEU A 62 13.41 3.38 10.10
C LEU A 62 11.99 3.15 9.60
N CYS A 63 11.05 2.94 10.52
CA CYS A 63 9.64 2.82 10.18
C CYS A 63 9.10 4.17 9.64
N PRO A 64 8.47 4.22 8.47
CA PRO A 64 7.87 5.46 7.95
C PRO A 64 6.82 6.09 8.87
N ASN A 65 6.05 5.26 9.60
CA ASN A 65 4.94 5.75 10.43
C ASN A 65 5.40 6.32 11.77
N CYS A 66 6.37 5.68 12.44
CA CYS A 66 6.76 6.05 13.81
C CYS A 66 8.24 6.41 13.96
N ARG A 67 9.01 6.41 12.86
CA ARG A 67 10.45 6.72 12.79
C ARG A 67 11.34 5.87 13.71
N SER A 68 10.78 4.82 14.32
CA SER A 68 11.54 3.91 15.18
C SER A 68 12.40 2.98 14.32
N GLN A 69 13.61 2.69 14.79
CA GLN A 69 14.45 1.65 14.20
C GLN A 69 13.82 0.28 14.42
N VAL A 70 13.71 -0.51 13.35
CA VAL A 70 13.14 -1.85 13.35
C VAL A 70 14.06 -2.81 12.61
N SER A 71 14.16 -4.03 13.14
CA SER A 71 14.87 -5.14 12.52
C SER A 71 13.98 -5.84 11.52
N VAL A 72 14.44 -5.95 10.28
CA VAL A 72 13.78 -6.69 9.20
C VAL A 72 14.71 -7.82 8.78
N PRO A 73 14.27 -9.09 8.85
CA PRO A 73 15.09 -10.18 8.34
C PRO A 73 15.28 -10.02 6.82
N LYS A 74 16.49 -10.32 6.31
CA LYS A 74 16.74 -10.32 4.85
C LYS A 74 15.96 -11.43 4.11
N THR A 75 15.37 -12.35 4.86
CA THR A 75 14.53 -13.41 4.28
C THR A 75 13.17 -12.84 3.91
N GLU A 76 12.67 -13.22 2.73
CA GLU A 76 11.34 -12.94 2.16
C GLU A 76 10.17 -13.23 3.13
N ASN A 77 10.40 -14.04 4.16
CA ASN A 77 9.39 -14.61 5.06
C ASN A 77 9.02 -13.68 6.24
N LEU A 78 8.59 -12.45 5.96
CA LEU A 78 7.91 -11.66 7.00
C LEU A 78 6.50 -12.21 7.22
N PRO A 79 6.02 -12.24 8.48
CA PRO A 79 4.68 -12.70 8.79
C PRO A 79 3.65 -11.81 8.07
N THR A 80 2.78 -12.46 7.29
CA THR A 80 1.61 -11.81 6.69
C THR A 80 0.51 -11.69 7.75
N VAL A 81 -0.12 -10.53 7.85
CA VAL A 81 -1.25 -10.34 8.77
C VAL A 81 -2.54 -10.76 8.08
N TYR A 82 -2.88 -12.05 8.15
CA TYR A 82 -4.06 -12.62 7.46
C TYR A 82 -5.39 -11.96 7.81
N LEU A 83 -5.54 -11.47 9.04
CA LEU A 83 -6.74 -10.73 9.44
C LEU A 83 -6.91 -9.44 8.61
N ILE A 84 -5.82 -8.71 8.39
CA ILE A 84 -5.80 -7.47 7.61
C ILE A 84 -5.97 -7.78 6.12
N GLN A 85 -5.38 -8.87 5.63
CA GLN A 85 -5.63 -9.34 4.27
C GLN A 85 -7.13 -9.58 4.03
N GLY A 86 -7.82 -10.24 4.95
CA GLY A 86 -9.27 -10.46 4.83
C GLY A 86 -10.11 -9.17 4.85
N MET A 87 -9.62 -8.11 5.50
CA MET A 87 -10.27 -6.79 5.48
C MET A 87 -10.02 -6.05 4.17
N VAL A 88 -8.78 -6.08 3.68
CA VAL A 88 -8.38 -5.59 2.34
C VAL A 88 -9.25 -6.23 1.26
N ASP A 89 -9.43 -7.55 1.30
CA ASP A 89 -10.18 -8.27 0.27
C ASP A 89 -11.66 -7.88 0.26
N LYS A 90 -12.25 -7.65 1.44
CA LYS A 90 -13.61 -7.11 1.56
C LYS A 90 -13.72 -5.70 1.00
N GLU A 91 -12.73 -4.85 1.26
CA GLU A 91 -12.73 -3.49 0.74
C GLU A 91 -12.60 -3.46 -0.80
N LYS A 92 -11.76 -4.32 -1.38
CA LYS A 92 -11.68 -4.51 -2.84
C LYS A 92 -13.06 -4.87 -3.41
N GLN A 93 -13.79 -5.76 -2.73
CA GLN A 93 -15.11 -6.17 -3.17
C GLN A 93 -16.13 -5.04 -3.06
N THR A 94 -16.13 -4.26 -1.97
CA THR A 94 -16.99 -3.07 -1.84
C THR A 94 -16.69 -2.04 -2.93
N ARG A 95 -15.42 -1.77 -3.23
CA ARG A 95 -15.01 -0.85 -4.31
C ARG A 95 -15.46 -1.37 -5.70
N ALA A 96 -15.37 -2.68 -5.95
CA ALA A 96 -15.81 -3.29 -7.22
C ALA A 96 -17.34 -3.25 -7.39
N VAL A 97 -18.11 -3.48 -6.32
CA VAL A 97 -19.57 -3.37 -6.34
C VAL A 97 -20.00 -1.92 -6.59
N ASN A 98 -19.36 -0.95 -5.91
CA ASN A 98 -19.63 0.47 -6.11
C ASN A 98 -19.25 0.95 -7.53
N ALA A 99 -18.18 0.42 -8.12
CA ALA A 99 -17.80 0.73 -9.50
C ALA A 99 -18.85 0.24 -10.52
N THR A 100 -19.52 -0.88 -10.23
CA THR A 100 -20.61 -1.40 -11.06
C THR A 100 -21.94 -0.64 -10.87
N GLN A 101 -22.07 0.09 -9.75
CA GLN A 101 -23.22 0.96 -9.45
C GLN A 101 -22.96 2.44 -9.71
N ALA A 102 -21.79 2.80 -10.24
CA ALA A 102 -21.54 4.16 -10.67
C ALA A 102 -22.50 4.48 -11.84
N PRO A 103 -23.32 5.56 -11.77
CA PRO A 103 -23.95 6.06 -12.97
C PRO A 103 -22.83 6.35 -13.97
N GLU A 104 -23.04 5.92 -15.21
CA GLU A 104 -22.14 6.15 -16.34
C GLU A 104 -21.50 7.53 -16.24
N PRO A 105 -20.17 7.68 -16.49
CA PRO A 105 -19.58 8.99 -16.57
C PRO A 105 -20.38 9.76 -17.62
N ASN A 106 -21.19 10.72 -17.17
CA ASN A 106 -21.80 11.67 -18.08
C ASN A 106 -20.62 12.22 -18.86
N LYS A 107 -20.61 11.95 -20.17
CA LYS A 107 -19.63 12.49 -21.11
C LYS A 107 -19.86 13.99 -21.14
N GLY A 108 -19.45 14.66 -20.07
CA GLY A 108 -19.38 16.09 -19.95
C GLY A 108 -18.33 16.48 -20.96
N GLU A 109 -18.80 16.94 -22.10
CA GLU A 109 -17.97 17.53 -23.12
C GLU A 109 -17.25 18.69 -22.46
N CYS A 110 -15.98 18.50 -22.10
CA CYS A 110 -15.12 19.59 -21.69
C CYS A 110 -14.87 20.45 -22.92
N ASN A 111 -15.75 21.42 -23.14
CA ASN A 111 -15.67 22.42 -24.20
C ASN A 111 -14.61 23.50 -23.93
N SER A 112 -13.61 23.23 -23.07
CA SER A 112 -12.52 24.18 -22.79
C SER A 112 -11.15 23.55 -22.54
N CYS A 113 -10.90 22.31 -22.97
CA CYS A 113 -9.54 21.75 -22.94
C CYS A 113 -9.18 21.09 -24.28
N SER A 114 -8.98 21.93 -25.29
CA SER A 114 -8.38 21.51 -26.56
C SER A 114 -6.88 21.27 -26.36
N GLN A 115 -6.51 20.12 -25.80
CA GLN A 115 -5.25 19.38 -26.05
C GLN A 115 -5.10 18.23 -25.03
N LEU A 116 -5.74 17.09 -25.30
CA LEU A 116 -5.34 15.80 -24.72
C LEU A 116 -4.98 14.87 -25.87
N LEU A 117 -3.70 14.49 -25.94
CA LEU A 117 -3.24 13.38 -26.77
C LEU A 117 -3.51 12.04 -26.05
N PRO A 118 -3.78 10.94 -26.77
CA PRO A 118 -4.20 9.67 -26.18
C PRO A 118 -3.07 8.93 -25.48
N SER A 119 -3.44 8.24 -24.41
CA SER A 119 -2.74 7.13 -23.79
C SER A 119 -2.40 6.04 -24.82
N GLU A 120 -1.22 5.43 -24.66
CA GLU A 120 -0.63 4.30 -25.41
C GLU A 120 0.50 4.64 -26.41
N GLN A 121 1.57 5.32 -25.97
CA GLN A 121 2.97 5.03 -26.38
C GLN A 121 3.98 5.77 -25.48
N LEU A 122 5.16 5.17 -25.30
CA LEU A 122 6.43 5.73 -24.78
C LEU A 122 6.80 5.46 -23.30
N PHE A 123 6.90 4.15 -23.01
CA PHE A 123 8.15 3.62 -22.44
C PHE A 123 9.37 4.23 -23.17
N SER A 124 10.36 4.70 -22.40
CA SER A 124 11.70 5.20 -22.80
C SER A 124 11.84 6.69 -23.22
N ALA A 125 12.22 7.53 -22.25
CA ALA A 125 13.15 8.67 -22.42
C ALA A 125 13.49 9.20 -21.00
N ARG A 126 14.60 8.75 -20.38
CA ARG A 126 15.92 9.40 -20.36
C ARG A 126 15.88 10.92 -20.12
N LEU A 127 16.42 11.31 -18.96
CA LEU A 127 17.56 12.23 -18.83
C LEU A 127 17.53 13.51 -19.69
N ALA A 128 17.06 14.61 -19.08
CA ALA A 128 17.38 16.03 -19.32
C ALA A 128 16.30 16.82 -18.56
N ILE A 129 16.52 17.38 -17.37
CA ILE A 129 17.21 18.65 -17.03
C ILE A 129 17.05 18.69 -15.49
N LEU A 130 18.11 18.69 -14.68
CA LEU A 130 18.91 19.84 -14.25
C LEU A 130 20.31 19.36 -13.85
#